data_AF-A0AAN6LJ47-F1
#
_entry.id   AF-A0AAN6LJ47-F1
#
_cell.length_a   1.000
_cell.length_b   1.000
_cell.length_c   1.000
_cell.angle_alpha   90.00
_cell.angle_beta   90.00
_cell.angle_gamma   90.00
#
_symmetry.space_group_name_H-M   'P 1'
#
loop_
_entity.id
_entity.type
_entity.pdbx_description
1 polymer ?
#
loop_
_entity_poly.entity_id
_entity_poly.type
_entity_poly.pdbx_seq_one_letter_code
_entity_poly.pdbx_strand_id
1 'polypeptide(L)'
;MSDKSSDQKARESFASILSYYLHHRESLETVPDWVDRPESASIIIGLLRDSAPTDEQVETAKEELQILMALEEIKGKMSETEMDVLMAAAGSSRAKRTDNKRNIQGG
;
A
#
# COMPACT_ATOMS: atom_id res chain seq x y z
N MET A 1 14.40 -16.17 -11.21
CA MET A 1 13.40 -15.65 -10.25
C MET A 1 13.15 -14.19 -10.58
N SER A 2 11.88 -13.82 -10.84
CA SER A 2 11.31 -12.46 -10.74
C SER A 2 11.21 -11.48 -11.95
N ASP A 3 11.06 -11.93 -13.20
CA ASP A 3 10.63 -11.01 -14.29
C ASP A 3 9.19 -10.50 -14.09
N LYS A 4 8.32 -11.31 -13.48
CA LYS A 4 6.93 -10.94 -13.17
C LYS A 4 6.81 -9.67 -12.31
N SER A 5 7.82 -9.37 -11.49
CA SER A 5 7.78 -8.20 -10.61
C SER A 5 8.09 -6.87 -11.32
N SER A 6 8.91 -6.91 -12.37
CA SER A 6 9.27 -5.73 -13.16
C SER A 6 8.11 -5.34 -14.08
N ASP A 7 7.52 -6.32 -14.75
CA ASP A 7 6.38 -6.13 -15.63
C ASP A 7 5.15 -5.61 -14.86
N GLN A 8 4.92 -6.15 -13.66
CA GLN A 8 3.84 -5.69 -12.79
C GLN A 8 4.03 -4.22 -12.39
N LYS A 9 5.24 -3.82 -11.97
CA LYS A 9 5.55 -2.42 -11.64
C LYS A 9 5.40 -1.49 -12.83
N ALA A 10 5.83 -1.92 -14.02
CA ALA A 10 5.68 -1.13 -15.24
C ALA A 10 4.19 -0.91 -15.59
N ARG A 11 3.36 -1.95 -15.41
CA ARG A 11 1.90 -1.86 -15.61
C ARG A 11 1.22 -0.95 -14.59
N GLU A 12 1.59 -1.05 -13.31
CA GLU A 12 1.08 -0.17 -12.24
C GLU A 12 1.50 1.29 -12.46
N SER A 13 2.75 1.51 -12.87
CA SER A 13 3.25 2.86 -13.18
C SER A 13 2.51 3.46 -14.37
N PHE A 14 2.33 2.68 -15.45
CA PHE A 14 1.56 3.13 -16.61
C PHE A 14 0.10 3.45 -16.24
N ALA A 15 -0.53 2.60 -15.43
CA ALA A 15 -1.89 2.81 -14.95
C ALA A 15 -2.06 4.12 -14.17
N SER A 16 -1.11 4.40 -13.29
CA SER A 16 -1.11 5.64 -12.50
C SER A 16 -1.00 6.87 -13.41
N ILE A 17 -0.09 6.83 -14.40
CA ILE A 17 0.10 7.92 -15.37
C ILE A 17 -1.15 8.09 -16.24
N LEU A 18 -1.71 7.02 -16.78
CA LEU A 18 -2.94 7.07 -17.59
C LEU A 18 -4.10 7.66 -16.78
N SER A 19 -4.28 7.20 -15.55
CA SER A 19 -5.33 7.69 -14.65
C SER A 19 -5.17 9.20 -14.40
N TYR A 20 -3.96 9.69 -14.17
CA TYR A 20 -3.71 11.12 -13.99
C TYR A 20 -4.22 11.95 -15.18
N TYR A 21 -3.87 11.56 -16.41
CA TYR A 21 -4.30 12.29 -17.61
C TYR A 21 -5.81 12.20 -17.85
N LEU A 22 -6.44 11.06 -17.56
CA LEU A 22 -7.89 10.90 -17.69
C LEU A 22 -8.66 11.81 -16.73
N HIS A 23 -8.20 11.95 -15.48
CA HIS A 23 -8.89 12.74 -14.45
C HIS A 23 -8.58 14.23 -14.52
N HIS A 24 -7.44 14.62 -15.09
CA HIS A 24 -7.00 16.02 -15.19
C HIS A 24 -7.07 16.55 -16.62
N ARG A 25 -7.82 15.88 -17.50
CA ARG A 25 -7.92 16.23 -18.93
C ARG A 25 -8.35 17.67 -19.15
N GLU A 26 -9.25 18.18 -18.31
CA GLU A 26 -9.82 19.52 -18.41
C GLU A 26 -8.88 20.62 -17.90
N SER A 27 -7.91 20.26 -17.05
CA SER A 27 -6.96 21.20 -16.44
C SER A 27 -5.58 21.21 -17.10
N LEU A 28 -5.34 20.30 -18.05
CA LEU A 28 -4.07 20.16 -18.75
C LEU A 28 -4.14 20.86 -20.12
N GLU A 29 -3.15 21.71 -20.40
CA GLU A 29 -3.01 22.40 -21.69
C GLU A 29 -2.73 21.43 -22.85
N THR A 30 -2.13 20.28 -22.56
CA THR A 30 -1.80 19.26 -23.57
C THR A 30 -1.92 17.87 -22.98
N VAL A 31 -2.71 17.04 -23.65
CA VAL A 31 -2.88 15.62 -23.31
C VAL A 31 -2.18 14.80 -24.39
N PRO A 32 -1.28 13.88 -24.03
CA PRO A 32 -0.57 13.06 -25.02
C PRO A 32 -1.52 12.17 -25.83
N ASP A 33 -1.29 12.08 -27.14
CA ASP A 33 -2.14 11.31 -28.08
C ASP A 33 -2.34 9.84 -27.71
N TRP A 34 -1.40 9.25 -26.96
CA TRP A 34 -1.51 7.86 -26.53
C TRP A 34 -2.60 7.65 -25.47
N VAL A 35 -3.03 8.68 -24.75
CA VAL A 35 -4.11 8.57 -23.74
C VAL A 35 -5.44 8.18 -24.39
N ASP A 36 -5.70 8.69 -25.60
CA ASP A 36 -6.93 8.46 -26.36
C ASP A 36 -6.86 7.22 -27.28
N ARG A 37 -5.72 6.50 -27.28
CA ARG A 37 -5.53 5.31 -28.12
C ARG A 37 -6.19 4.07 -27.50
N PRO A 38 -6.99 3.31 -28.26
CA PRO A 38 -7.59 2.08 -27.77
C PRO A 38 -6.54 1.03 -27.38
N GLU A 39 -5.34 1.06 -27.97
CA GLU A 39 -4.22 0.18 -27.61
C GLU A 39 -3.58 0.54 -26.27
N SER A 40 -3.71 1.79 -25.82
CA SER A 40 -3.26 2.21 -24.50
C SER A 40 -4.26 1.83 -23.41
N ALA A 41 -5.54 1.69 -23.76
CA ALA A 41 -6.57 1.09 -22.91
C ALA A 41 -6.57 -0.45 -22.92
N SER A 42 -5.92 -1.09 -23.92
CA SER A 42 -5.84 -2.56 -24.03
C SER A 42 -4.78 -3.18 -23.13
N ILE A 43 -3.94 -2.35 -22.49
CA ILE A 43 -3.19 -2.80 -21.32
C ILE A 43 -4.26 -3.17 -20.29
N ILE A 44 -4.43 -4.47 -20.05
CA ILE A 44 -5.13 -4.95 -18.86
C ILE A 44 -4.30 -4.48 -17.68
N ILE A 45 -4.58 -3.24 -17.29
CA ILE A 45 -4.23 -2.64 -16.03
C ILE A 45 -4.94 -3.53 -15.03
N GLY A 46 -4.17 -4.16 -14.18
CA GLY A 46 -4.70 -4.86 -13.02
C GLY A 46 -5.31 -3.85 -12.05
N LEU A 47 -6.34 -3.11 -12.46
CA LEU A 47 -7.44 -2.76 -11.57
C LEU A 47 -8.20 -4.07 -11.34
N LEU A 48 -7.51 -5.05 -10.75
CA LEU A 48 -8.13 -6.25 -10.25
C LEU A 48 -8.82 -5.83 -8.95
N ARG A 49 -9.95 -5.16 -9.09
CA ARG A 49 -11.03 -5.16 -8.11
C ARG A 49 -12.33 -5.20 -8.89
N ASP A 50 -12.71 -6.41 -9.30
CA ASP A 50 -14.02 -6.74 -9.90
C ASP A 50 -15.21 -6.49 -8.95
N SER A 51 -15.03 -5.74 -7.87
CA SER A 51 -16.11 -5.22 -7.05
C SER A 51 -15.63 -3.92 -6.41
N ALA A 52 -16.46 -2.87 -6.50
CA ALA A 52 -16.36 -1.77 -5.55
C ALA A 52 -16.28 -2.37 -4.14
N PRO A 53 -15.40 -1.87 -3.25
CA PRO A 53 -15.35 -2.36 -1.88
C PRO A 53 -16.74 -2.22 -1.27
N THR A 54 -17.16 -3.24 -0.53
CA THR A 54 -18.45 -3.19 0.15
C THR A 54 -18.43 -2.12 1.24
N ASP A 55 -19.60 -1.59 1.62
CA ASP A 55 -19.70 -0.57 2.66
C ASP A 55 -19.03 -1.05 3.97
N GLU A 56 -19.14 -2.33 4.30
CA GLU A 56 -18.45 -2.95 5.45
C GLU A 56 -16.92 -2.88 5.33
N GLN A 57 -16.36 -3.10 4.13
CA GLN A 57 -14.91 -3.00 3.90
C GLN A 57 -14.43 -1.55 4.00
N VAL A 58 -15.27 -0.59 3.56
CA VAL A 58 -14.98 0.83 3.65
C VAL A 58 -14.98 1.29 5.11
N GLU A 59 -15.97 0.88 5.91
CA GLU A 59 -16.02 1.23 7.33
C GLU A 59 -14.87 0.59 8.11
N THR A 60 -14.54 -0.68 7.85
CA THR A 60 -13.37 -1.33 8.45
C THR A 60 -12.09 -0.57 8.13
N ALA A 61 -11.89 -0.18 6.88
CA ALA A 61 -10.71 0.59 6.47
C ALA A 61 -10.66 1.99 7.10
N LYS A 62 -11.81 2.64 7.31
CA LYS A 62 -11.88 3.94 8.01
C LYS A 62 -11.49 3.80 9.47
N GLU A 63 -11.98 2.78 10.17
CA GLU A 63 -11.63 2.51 11.56
C GLU A 63 -10.13 2.22 11.70
N GLU A 64 -9.57 1.36 10.83
CA GLU A 64 -8.13 1.08 10.79
C GLU A 64 -7.31 2.36 10.56
N LEU A 65 -7.74 3.21 9.62
CA LEU A 65 -7.05 4.47 9.33
C LEU A 65 -7.09 5.43 10.53
N GLN A 66 -8.23 5.55 11.21
CA GLN A 66 -8.34 6.40 12.41
C GLN A 66 -7.40 5.93 13.52
N ILE A 67 -7.30 4.61 13.73
CA ILE A 67 -6.38 4.04 14.72
C ILE A 67 -4.93 4.36 14.36
N LEU A 68 -4.55 4.19 13.09
CA LEU A 68 -3.20 4.49 12.61
C LEU A 68 -2.85 5.97 12.74
N MET A 69 -3.77 6.86 12.40
CA MET A 69 -3.58 8.31 12.57
C MET A 69 -3.42 8.69 14.04
N ALA A 70 -4.23 8.12 14.93
CA ALA A 70 -4.10 8.35 16.37
C ALA A 70 -2.74 7.84 16.90
N LEU A 71 -2.28 6.67 16.43
CA LEU A 71 -0.97 6.14 16.79
C LEU A 71 0.17 7.02 16.27
N GLU A 72 0.04 7.59 15.08
CA GLU A 72 1.03 8.51 14.53
C GLU A 72 1.06 9.85 15.28
N GLU A 73 -0.09 10.37 15.68
CA GLU A 73 -0.16 11.56 16.53
C GLU A 73 0.47 11.32 17.91
N ILE A 74 0.22 10.15 18.52
CA ILE A 74 0.84 9.74 19.78
C ILE A 74 2.37 9.62 19.59
N LYS A 75 2.82 9.02 18.48
CA LYS A 75 4.24 8.91 18.15
C LYS A 75 4.91 10.29 18.01
N GLY A 76 4.21 11.28 17.44
CA GLY A 76 4.70 12.67 17.36
C GLY A 76 4.78 13.38 18.72
N LYS A 77 4.05 12.90 19.73
CA LYS A 77 4.04 13.44 21.11
C LYS A 77 4.91 12.64 22.09
N MET A 78 5.36 11.43 21.71
CA MET A 78 6.27 10.61 22.52
C MET A 78 7.67 11.23 22.55
N SER A 79 8.28 11.25 23.74
CA SER A 79 9.69 11.61 23.89
C SER A 79 10.60 10.55 23.26
N GLU A 80 11.81 10.93 22.86
CA GLU A 80 12.81 9.99 22.29
C GLU A 80 13.03 8.77 23.20
N THR A 81 13.02 8.97 24.52
CA THR A 81 13.18 7.90 25.50
C THR A 81 12.03 6.89 25.52
N GLU A 82 10.79 7.35 25.32
CA GLU A 82 9.62 6.44 25.28
C GLU A 82 9.57 5.68 23.95
N MET A 83 10.00 6.32 22.86
CA MET A 83 10.13 5.71 21.54
C MET A 83 11.18 4.57 21.57
N ASP A 84 12.31 4.77 22.26
CA ASP A 84 13.35 3.75 22.45
C ASP A 84 12.85 2.55 23.26
N VAL A 85 12.09 2.79 24.34
CA VAL A 85 11.47 1.72 25.14
C VAL A 85 10.47 0.91 24.30
N LEU A 86 9.65 1.58 23.49
CA LEU A 86 8.69 0.92 22.60
C LEU A 86 9.40 0.08 21.51
N MET A 87 10.48 0.59 20.91
CA MET A 87 11.30 -0.18 19.97
C MET A 87 11.97 -1.39 20.62
N ALA A 88 12.52 -1.24 21.84
CA ALA A 88 13.11 -2.34 22.59
C ALA A 88 12.07 -3.42 22.94
N ALA A 89 10.85 -3.03 23.33
CA ALA A 89 9.75 -3.96 23.61
C ALA A 89 9.27 -4.69 22.34
N ALA A 90 9.17 -3.99 21.20
CA ALA A 90 8.82 -4.58 19.92
C ALA A 90 9.88 -5.59 19.43
N GLY A 91 11.16 -5.26 19.58
CA GLY A 91 12.28 -6.15 19.29
C GLY A 91 12.28 -7.41 20.17
N SER A 92 12.03 -7.25 21.47
CA SER A 92 11.93 -8.36 22.43
C SER A 92 10.75 -9.31 22.13
N SER A 93 9.58 -8.76 21.77
CA SER A 93 8.42 -9.56 21.33
C SER A 93 8.72 -10.38 20.07
N ARG A 94 9.49 -9.84 19.13
CA ARG A 94 9.86 -10.53 17.89
C ARG A 94 10.88 -11.66 18.14
N ALA A 95 11.84 -11.45 19.04
CA ALA A 95 12.81 -12.46 19.45
C ALA A 95 12.15 -13.67 20.13
N LYS A 96 11.19 -13.44 21.04
CA LYS A 96 10.45 -14.53 21.70
C LYS A 96 9.61 -15.38 20.73
N ARG A 97 9.07 -14.78 19.66
CA ARG A 97 8.35 -15.52 18.61
C ARG A 97 9.27 -16.41 17.78
N THR A 98 10.51 -15.99 17.51
CA THR A 98 11.48 -16.82 16.79
C THR A 98 12.00 -17.98 17.62
N ASP A 99 12.11 -17.81 18.94
CA ASP A 99 12.54 -18.89 19.84
C ASP A 99 11.44 -19.95 20.01
N ASN A 100 10.18 -19.55 20.12
CA ASN A 100 9.07 -20.50 20.19
C ASN A 100 8.91 -21.33 18.90
N LYS A 101 9.18 -20.73 17.73
CA LYS A 101 9.16 -21.43 16.43
C LYS A 101 10.29 -22.46 16.31
N ARG A 102 11.47 -22.14 16.82
CA ARG A 102 12.63 -23.06 16.82
C ARG A 102 12.43 -24.23 17.80
N ASN A 103 11.73 -24.01 18.91
CA ASN A 103 11.47 -25.05 19.90
C ASN A 103 10.42 -26.08 19.43
N ILE A 104 9.48 -25.69 18.56
CA ILE A 104 8.43 -26.58 18.02
C ILE A 104 8.96 -27.49 16.88
N GLN A 105 10.04 -27.11 16.18
CA GLN A 105 10.62 -27.91 15.09
C GLN A 105 11.76 -28.86 15.54
N GLY A 106 12.16 -28.81 16.81
CA GLY A 106 13.27 -29.62 17.35
C GLY A 106 12.84 -30.68 18.36
N GLY A 107 11.54 -30.97 18.49
CA GLY A 107 10.98 -32.00 19.38
C GLY A 107 10.40 -33.17 18.59
#